data_AF-A0A2T5IMZ5-F1
#
_entry.id   AF-A0A2T5IMZ5-F1
#
_cell.length_a   1.000
_cell.length_b   1.000
_cell.length_c   1.000
_cell.angle_alpha   90.00
_cell.angle_beta   90.00
_cell.angle_gamma   90.00
#
_symmetry.space_group_name_H-M   'P 1'
#
loop_
_entity.id
_entity.type
_entity.pdbx_description
1 polymer ?
#
loop_
_entity_poly.entity_id
_entity_poly.type
_entity_poly.pdbx_seq_one_letter_code
_entity_poly.pdbx_strand_id
1 'polypeptide(L)' 'MKPRQYEAYIKWRDNMVDLSEDLDEDEAAHTLIWDATDAEARDDFNLLLAFMTLDQVSQNEMKQLEKQYDSEFI' A
#
# COMPACT_ATOMS: atom_id res chain seq x y z
N MET A 1 16.15 -4.97 -0.17
CA MET A 1 14.68 -5.15 -0.12
C MET A 1 14.29 -6.24 -1.10
N LYS A 2 13.13 -6.88 -0.90
CA LYS A 2 12.62 -7.92 -1.80
C LYS A 2 11.96 -7.24 -3.03
N PRO A 3 12.53 -7.30 -4.25
CA PRO A 3 12.10 -6.46 -5.37
C PRO A 3 10.64 -6.67 -5.79
N ARG A 4 10.17 -7.93 -5.75
CA ARG A 4 8.80 -8.29 -6.16
C ARG A 4 7.73 -7.75 -5.19
N GLN A 5 8.05 -7.69 -3.90
CA GLN A 5 7.16 -7.09 -2.90
C GLN A 5 7.05 -5.58 -3.10
N TYR A 6 8.12 -4.93 -3.57
CA TYR A 6 8.08 -3.52 -3.90
C TYR A 6 7.24 -3.23 -5.15
N GLU A 7 7.39 -4.03 -6.21
CA GLU A 7 6.52 -3.95 -7.38
C GLU A 7 5.04 -4.19 -7.04
N ALA A 8 4.77 -5.14 -6.13
CA ALA A 8 3.42 -5.37 -5.62
C ALA A 8 2.91 -4.19 -4.78
N TYR A 9 3.79 -3.56 -3.99
CA TYR A 9 3.45 -2.40 -3.16
C TYR A 9 3.03 -1.19 -4.01
N ILE A 10 3.74 -0.92 -5.12
CA ILE A 10 3.36 0.15 -6.06
C ILE A 10 1.96 -0.10 -6.61
N LYS A 11 1.68 -1.31 -7.12
CA LYS A 11 0.36 -1.65 -7.66
C LYS A 11 -0.75 -1.56 -6.63
N TRP A 12 -0.46 -1.95 -5.39
CA TRP A 12 -1.38 -1.84 -4.27
C TRP A 12 -1.72 -0.38 -3.98
N ARG A 13 -0.71 0.50 -3.90
CA ARG A 13 -0.91 1.95 -3.72
C ARG A 13 -1.68 2.57 -4.87
N ASP A 14 -1.38 2.22 -6.12
CA ASP A 14 -2.08 2.74 -7.30
C ASP A 14 -3.59 2.41 -7.26
N ASN A 15 -3.97 1.18 -6.88
CA ASN A 15 -5.38 0.79 -6.75
C ASN A 15 -6.12 1.57 -5.66
N MET A 16 -5.42 2.06 -4.64
CA MET A 16 -6.02 2.87 -3.58
C MET A 16 -6.25 4.31 -3.99
N VAL A 17 -5.33 4.86 -4.79
CA VAL A 17 -5.44 6.21 -5.32
C VAL A 17 -6.61 6.29 -6.31
N ASP A 18 -6.76 5.31 -7.21
CA ASP A 18 -7.86 5.23 -8.17
C ASP A 18 -9.25 5.20 -7.47
N LEU A 19 -9.34 4.51 -6.32
CA LEU A 19 -10.55 4.51 -5.50
C LEU A 19 -10.84 5.86 -4.81
N SER A 20 -9.82 6.69 -4.58
CA SER A 20 -9.99 8.02 -3.98
C SER A 20 -10.41 9.10 -4.98
N GLU A 21 -10.08 8.93 -6.27
CA GLU A 21 -10.44 9.89 -7.33
C GLU A 21 -11.93 9.83 -7.70
N ASP A 22 -12.61 8.72 -7.41
CA ASP A 22 -14.06 8.54 -7.63
C ASP A 22 -14.93 9.02 -6.43
N LEU A 23 -14.32 9.49 -5.34
CA LEU A 23 -15.02 10.00 -4.15
C LEU A 23 -15.12 11.54 -4.18
N ASP A 24 -16.28 12.10 -3.81
CA ASP A 24 -16.48 13.56 -3.71
C ASP A 24 -15.44 14.20 -2.75
N GLU A 25 -15.04 15.45 -2.98
CA GLU A 25 -13.96 16.15 -2.22
C GLU A 25 -14.14 16.12 -0.68
N ASP A 26 -15.37 16.00 -0.18
CA ASP A 26 -15.72 15.88 1.24
C ASP A 26 -15.58 14.44 1.79
N GLU A 27 -15.74 13.41 0.96
CA GLU A 27 -15.45 12.00 1.29
C GLU A 27 -13.96 11.68 1.11
N ALA A 28 -13.29 12.33 0.16
CA ALA A 28 -11.85 12.21 -0.07
C ALA A 28 -11.03 12.59 1.19
N ALA A 29 -11.47 13.60 1.96
CA ALA A 29 -10.84 14.00 3.22
C ALA A 29 -10.97 12.96 4.36
N HIS A 30 -11.93 12.04 4.24
CA HIS A 30 -12.10 10.88 5.12
C HIS A 30 -11.48 9.60 4.56
N THR A 31 -10.84 9.65 3.39
CA THR A 31 -10.02 8.55 2.87
C THR A 31 -8.89 8.34 3.86
N LEU A 32 -9.05 7.33 4.71
CA LEU A 32 -7.98 6.81 5.53
C LEU A 32 -6.79 6.56 4.59
N ILE A 33 -5.76 7.40 4.70
CA ILE A 33 -4.47 7.11 4.07
C ILE A 33 -3.98 5.85 4.78
N TRP A 34 -4.26 4.69 4.18
CA TRP A 34 -3.81 3.38 4.66
C TRP A 34 -2.28 3.38 4.64
N ASP A 35 -1.69 3.62 5.82
CA ASP A 35 -0.26 3.64 6.03
C ASP A 35 0.23 2.27 6.55
N ALA A 36 1.55 2.06 6.59
CA ALA A 36 2.10 0.80 7.10
C ALA A 36 1.93 0.59 8.62
N THR A 37 1.37 1.57 9.34
CA THR A 37 0.99 1.43 10.75
C THR A 37 -0.42 0.86 10.92
N ASP A 38 -1.28 1.04 9.93
CA ASP A 38 -2.61 0.44 9.86
C ASP A 38 -2.51 -1.08 9.66
N ALA A 39 -3.19 -1.83 10.53
CA ALA A 39 -3.20 -3.28 10.47
C ALA A 39 -4.06 -3.81 9.31
N GLU A 40 -5.16 -3.14 8.99
CA GLU A 40 -6.06 -3.52 7.90
C GLU A 40 -5.38 -3.30 6.55
N ALA A 41 -4.67 -2.18 6.40
CA ALA A 41 -3.84 -1.89 5.24
C ALA A 41 -2.79 -2.97 4.97
N ARG A 42 -2.10 -3.42 6.03
CA ARG A 42 -1.10 -4.48 5.92
C ARG A 42 -1.73 -5.82 5.56
N ASP A 43 -2.87 -6.14 6.15
CA ASP A 43 -3.54 -7.42 5.90
C ASP A 43 -4.09 -7.48 4.46
N ASP A 44 -4.62 -6.37 3.94
CA ASP A 44 -5.01 -6.23 2.54
C ASP A 44 -3.81 -6.36 1.59
N PHE A 45 -2.70 -5.68 1.88
CA PHE A 45 -1.47 -5.84 1.10
C PHE A 45 -0.96 -7.30 1.13
N ASN A 46 -0.99 -7.96 2.29
CA ASN A 46 -0.60 -9.36 2.43
C ASN A 46 -1.53 -10.31 1.67
N LEU A 47 -2.81 -9.96 1.51
CA LEU A 47 -3.75 -10.70 0.69
C LEU A 47 -3.36 -10.60 -0.80
N LEU A 48 -3.00 -9.40 -1.29
CA LEU A 48 -2.46 -9.21 -2.64
C LEU A 48 -1.18 -10.03 -2.85
N LEU A 49 -0.25 -9.99 -1.89
CA LEU A 49 0.99 -10.77 -1.97
C LEU A 49 0.71 -12.27 -2.08
N ALA A 50 -0.27 -12.79 -1.33
CA ALA A 50 -0.69 -14.18 -1.41
C ALA A 50 -1.25 -14.53 -2.80
N PHE A 51 -2.10 -13.67 -3.39
CA PHE A 51 -2.58 -13.83 -4.77
C PHE A 51 -1.44 -13.85 -5.80
N MET A 52 -0.37 -13.10 -5.55
CA MET A 52 0.84 -13.06 -6.37
C MET A 52 1.86 -14.15 -6.04
N THR A 53 1.55 -15.09 -5.13
CA THR A 53 2.44 -16.15 -4.62
C THR A 53 3.74 -15.61 -3.99
N LEU A 54 3.67 -14.43 -3.38
CA LEU A 54 4.77 -13.77 -2.68
C LEU A 54 4.65 -13.97 -1.16
N ASP A 55 5.80 -13.96 -0.47
CA ASP A 55 5.81 -13.97 0.99
C ASP A 55 5.12 -12.72 1.54
N GLN A 56 4.35 -12.92 2.61
CA GLN A 56 3.84 -11.84 3.45
C GLN A 56 4.96 -10.96 4.00
N VAL A 57 4.59 -9.73 4.35
CA VAL A 57 5.46 -8.75 4.97
C VAL A 57 5.03 -8.47 6.41
N SER A 58 6.02 -8.24 7.26
CA SER A 58 5.82 -7.66 8.58
C SER A 58 5.51 -6.16 8.50
N GLN A 59 5.03 -5.58 9.59
CA GLN A 59 4.84 -4.12 9.72
C GLN A 59 6.11 -3.34 9.37
N ASN A 60 7.27 -3.81 9.85
CA ASN A 60 8.55 -3.14 9.60
C ASN A 60 8.94 -3.22 8.12
N GLU A 61 8.71 -4.35 7.47
CA GLU A 61 8.96 -4.48 6.03
C GLU A 61 8.04 -3.58 5.21
N MET A 62 6.75 -3.53 5.53
CA MET A 62 5.80 -2.63 4.88
C MET A 62 6.20 -1.15 5.03
N LYS A 63 6.67 -0.74 6.22
CA LYS A 63 7.21 0.61 6.45
C LYS A 63 8.43 0.93 5.60
N GLN A 64 9.27 -0.06 5.28
CA GLN A 64 10.42 0.18 4.40
C GLN A 64 9.96 0.36 2.95
N LEU A 65 8.97 -0.43 2.51
CA LEU A 65 8.37 -0.30 1.18
C LEU A 65 7.73 1.09 1.01
N GLU A 66 6.97 1.54 2.01
CA GLU A 66 6.36 2.86 2.05
C GLU A 66 7.40 3.98 1.93
N LYS A 67 8.46 3.94 2.76
CA LYS A 67 9.54 4.94 2.69
C LYS A 67 10.22 4.99 1.33
N GLN A 68 10.41 3.83 0.70
CA GLN A 68 11.01 3.78 -0.64
C GLN A 68 10.06 4.38 -1.66
N TYR A 69 8.77 4.01 -1.63
CA TYR A 69 7.73 4.59 -2.47
C TYR A 69 7.70 6.11 -2.34
N ASP A 70 7.54 6.64 -1.13
CA ASP A 70 7.50 8.09 -0.90
C ASP A 70 8.76 8.80 -1.40
N SER A 71 9.94 8.18 -1.28
CA SER A 71 11.19 8.77 -1.77
C SER A 71 11.30 8.88 -3.30
N GLU A 72 10.52 8.10 -4.06
CA GLU A 72 10.49 8.14 -5.52
C GLU A 72 9.55 9.22 -6.07
N PHE A 73 8.66 9.78 -5.24
CA PHE A 73 7.69 10.83 -5.59
C PHE A 73 7.99 12.20 -4.95
N ILE A 74 9.17 12.38 -4.32
CA ILE A 74 9.68 13.65 -3.76
C ILE A 74 10.68 14.31 -4.69
#